data_AF-A0A9D1XBV5-F1
#
_entry.id   AF-A0A9D1XBV5-F1
#
_cell.length_a   1.000
_cell.length_b   1.000
_cell.length_c   1.000
_cell.angle_alpha   90.00
_cell.angle_beta   90.00
_cell.angle_gamma   90.00
#
_symmetry.space_group_name_H-M   'P 1'
#
loop_
_entity.id
_entity.type
_entity.pdbx_description
1 polymer ?
#
loop_
_entity_poly.entity_id
_entity_poly.type
_entity_poly.pdbx_seq_one_letter_code
_entity_poly.pdbx_strand_id
1 'polypeptide(L)'
;MEFSVPRRRFSGLLPEKGCCIYCFRPKQRKGLCRCLLFVVISHDPVSSRRSDRRSRRCYLPSSTHECFLGFPDPGVLSRCCLRPVPGACTEQWVKDARRIDLSDARTDFSGIQLEKDDIAVIAVPSFGGRVPALATQRLSSIHGDQARCALVCVYGNRAYEDTLIELNDTAMQCGFRVTAAVAAVAEHSIAHQYAAGRPDEQDKTVLHAFAEKIKEKLENSPETVSAPEIPGNRPYKKAGGGGLIPKADSDCTLCGLCAESCPAQAISKENPKETDNSKCISCMRCVAQCPQSARKVNSIMVSAVALALKKACSVRKEPELYL
;
A
#
# COMPACT_ATOMS: atom_id res chain seq x y z
N MET A 1 -14.96 34.50 -38.61
CA MET A 1 -15.72 33.57 -37.76
C MET A 1 -14.74 32.87 -36.85
N GLU A 2 -14.63 33.33 -35.60
CA GLU A 2 -13.91 32.59 -34.56
C GLU A 2 -14.82 31.51 -34.00
N PHE A 3 -14.28 30.31 -33.75
CA PHE A 3 -14.89 29.35 -32.83
C PHE A 3 -13.82 28.82 -31.90
N SER A 4 -13.72 29.46 -30.73
CA SER A 4 -12.84 29.04 -29.64
C SER A 4 -13.42 27.78 -28.96
N VAL A 5 -12.69 26.67 -28.99
CA VAL A 5 -13.04 25.47 -28.20
C VAL A 5 -12.28 25.51 -26.86
N PRO A 6 -12.96 25.42 -25.71
CA PRO A 6 -12.35 25.70 -24.42
C PRO A 6 -11.43 24.58 -23.91
N ARG A 7 -10.28 24.96 -23.33
CA ARG A 7 -9.39 24.06 -22.58
C ARG A 7 -10.12 23.52 -21.35
N ARG A 8 -10.55 22.25 -21.37
CA ARG A 8 -11.01 21.57 -20.15
C ARG A 8 -9.81 21.27 -19.24
N ARG A 9 -9.70 22.00 -18.13
CA ARG A 9 -8.88 21.60 -16.99
C ARG A 9 -9.51 20.36 -16.36
N PHE A 10 -8.86 19.21 -16.46
CA PHE A 10 -9.19 18.04 -15.64
C PHE A 10 -8.46 18.13 -14.30
N SER A 11 -9.10 18.77 -13.31
CA SER A 11 -8.71 18.69 -11.91
C SER A 11 -9.38 17.47 -11.25
N GLY A 12 -8.92 16.28 -11.62
CA GLY A 12 -9.35 15.02 -11.00
C GLY A 12 -8.30 14.53 -10.00
N LEU A 13 -8.70 14.35 -8.73
CA LEU A 13 -7.85 13.74 -7.70
C LEU A 13 -7.61 12.27 -8.05
N LEU A 14 -6.38 11.95 -8.47
CA LEU A 14 -5.96 10.57 -8.76
C LEU A 14 -5.70 9.82 -7.44
N PRO A 15 -6.17 8.57 -7.26
CA PRO A 15 -6.01 7.88 -5.98
C PRO A 15 -4.55 7.41 -5.77
N GLU A 16 -3.96 7.83 -4.65
CA GLU A 16 -2.55 7.59 -4.35
C GLU A 16 -2.20 6.09 -4.19
N LYS A 17 -1.11 5.70 -4.85
CA LYS A 17 -0.53 4.34 -4.92
C LYS A 17 0.43 4.17 -3.72
N GLY A 18 0.36 3.11 -2.91
CA GLY A 18 1.07 3.10 -1.61
C GLY A 18 1.54 1.76 -1.04
N CYS A 19 2.49 1.79 -0.10
CA CYS A 19 2.66 0.72 0.90
C CYS A 19 1.61 0.95 1.98
N CYS A 20 0.70 0.01 2.23
CA CYS A 20 -0.53 0.33 2.94
C CYS A 20 -0.66 -0.46 4.24
N ILE A 21 -1.08 0.23 5.32
CA ILE A 21 -1.69 -0.41 6.49
C ILE A 21 -3.19 -0.16 6.44
N TYR A 22 -3.99 -1.19 6.73
CA TYR A 22 -5.45 -1.10 6.89
C TYR A 22 -5.81 -1.45 8.33
N CYS A 23 -6.52 -0.57 9.06
CA CYS A 23 -6.93 -0.81 10.45
C CYS A 23 -8.46 -0.95 10.60
N PHE A 24 -8.95 -1.85 11.45
CA PHE A 24 -10.38 -2.14 11.66
C PHE A 24 -10.74 -2.44 13.13
N ARG A 25 -11.94 -2.04 13.59
CA ARG A 25 -12.53 -2.41 14.90
C ARG A 25 -13.76 -3.32 14.76
N PRO A 26 -13.80 -4.50 15.42
CA PRO A 26 -15.02 -5.28 15.56
C PRO A 26 -16.07 -4.53 16.41
N LYS A 27 -17.33 -4.49 15.96
CA LYS A 27 -18.43 -3.88 16.74
C LYS A 27 -18.75 -4.73 17.97
N GLN A 28 -18.69 -4.16 19.19
CA GLN A 28 -19.67 -4.39 20.26
C GLN A 28 -19.58 -3.33 21.40
N ARG A 29 -20.77 -2.94 21.89
CA ARG A 29 -21.09 -2.13 23.09
C ARG A 29 -20.87 -0.60 23.06
N LYS A 30 -21.80 0.07 23.75
CA LYS A 30 -22.03 1.52 23.75
C LYS A 30 -21.12 2.22 24.77
N GLY A 31 -20.26 3.14 24.33
CA GLY A 31 -19.41 3.97 25.19
C GLY A 31 -18.72 5.06 24.36
N LEU A 32 -18.58 6.26 24.94
CA LEU A 32 -18.15 7.52 24.31
C LEU A 32 -17.07 7.39 23.19
N CYS A 33 -17.37 7.94 22.00
CA CYS A 33 -16.42 8.06 20.90
C CYS A 33 -16.03 9.54 20.63
N ARG A 34 -14.72 9.81 20.62
CA ARG A 34 -14.00 11.04 20.25
C ARG A 34 -12.54 10.62 20.01
N CYS A 35 -11.86 10.70 18.87
CA CYS A 35 -12.08 11.28 17.54
C CYS A 35 -11.28 10.43 16.51
N LEU A 36 -11.38 10.59 15.18
CA LEU A 36 -12.09 11.57 14.36
C LEU A 36 -12.96 10.84 13.30
N LEU A 37 -13.02 11.30 12.05
CA LEU A 37 -13.86 10.79 10.95
C LEU A 37 -13.07 10.81 9.61
N PHE A 38 -13.47 10.16 8.51
CA PHE A 38 -14.84 9.90 8.05
C PHE A 38 -15.28 8.43 7.96
N VAL A 39 -16.47 8.21 8.49
CA VAL A 39 -17.35 7.02 8.47
C VAL A 39 -18.74 7.55 8.08
N VAL A 40 -19.58 6.73 7.44
CA VAL A 40 -21.01 7.05 7.23
C VAL A 40 -21.88 6.02 7.93
N ILE A 41 -22.58 6.44 8.98
CA ILE A 41 -23.75 5.74 9.52
C ILE A 41 -24.90 6.75 9.54
N SER A 42 -25.99 6.44 8.85
CA SER A 42 -27.24 7.18 8.95
C SER A 42 -27.95 6.85 10.27
N HIS A 43 -28.61 7.85 10.86
CA HIS A 43 -29.50 7.67 11.99
C HIS A 43 -30.79 8.45 11.76
N ASP A 44 -31.92 7.73 11.72
CA ASP A 44 -33.24 8.31 11.95
C ASP A 44 -33.63 8.12 13.45
N PRO A 45 -34.43 9.01 14.06
CA PRO A 45 -34.49 9.14 15.52
C PRO A 45 -35.81 8.68 16.17
N VAL A 46 -35.72 7.96 17.30
CA VAL A 46 -36.79 7.96 18.33
C VAL A 46 -36.20 7.90 19.74
N SER A 47 -36.27 9.05 20.46
CA SER A 47 -36.33 9.26 21.93
C SER A 47 -35.32 8.51 22.88
N SER A 48 -34.83 9.09 23.99
CA SER A 48 -35.41 10.14 24.84
C SER A 48 -34.39 10.85 25.77
N ARG A 49 -34.66 12.15 26.01
CA ARG A 49 -34.42 12.99 27.23
C ARG A 49 -33.04 13.12 27.91
N ARG A 50 -32.51 14.38 27.83
CA ARG A 50 -31.85 15.22 28.89
C ARG A 50 -30.46 14.74 29.43
N SER A 51 -29.45 15.58 29.70
CA SER A 51 -29.35 17.07 29.73
C SER A 51 -27.92 17.65 29.64
N ASP A 52 -27.82 18.84 29.03
CA ASP A 52 -26.88 19.98 29.28
C ASP A 52 -25.43 20.02 28.68
N ARG A 53 -25.02 21.28 28.41
CA ARG A 53 -23.68 21.89 28.15
C ARG A 53 -22.99 21.78 26.77
N ARG A 54 -23.41 22.73 25.91
CA ARG A 54 -22.58 23.70 25.15
C ARG A 54 -21.18 23.26 24.64
N SER A 55 -21.02 23.17 23.31
CA SER A 55 -20.30 24.23 22.56
C SER A 55 -20.36 24.08 21.02
N ARG A 56 -20.74 25.18 20.35
CA ARG A 56 -20.37 25.65 18.99
C ARG A 56 -20.38 24.64 17.81
N ARG A 57 -21.43 24.75 16.99
CA ARG A 57 -21.53 24.23 15.62
C ARG A 57 -20.65 25.04 14.66
N CYS A 58 -20.11 24.38 13.64
CA CYS A 58 -19.92 24.94 12.30
C CYS A 58 -20.77 24.12 11.32
N TYR A 59 -21.53 24.79 10.45
CA TYR A 59 -22.33 24.19 9.37
C TYR A 59 -21.68 24.52 8.02
N LEU A 60 -21.83 23.65 7.02
CA LEU A 60 -22.01 23.91 5.58
C LEU A 60 -22.09 22.54 4.84
N PRO A 61 -22.59 22.46 3.58
CA PRO A 61 -23.84 21.73 3.34
C PRO A 61 -23.69 20.32 2.78
N SER A 62 -24.73 19.53 2.99
CA SER A 62 -24.96 18.23 2.39
C SER A 62 -25.42 18.32 0.93
N SER A 63 -24.76 17.58 0.04
CA SER A 63 -25.36 17.08 -1.20
C SER A 63 -24.79 15.70 -1.51
N THR A 64 -25.39 14.67 -0.92
CA THR A 64 -25.11 13.27 -1.22
C THR A 64 -25.70 12.90 -2.58
N HIS A 65 -24.86 12.42 -3.50
CA HIS A 65 -25.31 11.58 -4.60
C HIS A 65 -24.56 10.24 -4.51
N GLU A 66 -25.32 9.18 -4.29
CA GLU A 66 -24.82 7.81 -4.41
C GLU A 66 -24.60 7.48 -5.89
N CYS A 67 -23.47 6.85 -6.21
CA CYS A 67 -23.27 6.15 -7.47
C CYS A 67 -22.59 4.81 -7.19
N PHE A 68 -23.37 3.74 -7.26
CA PHE A 68 -22.88 2.37 -7.40
C PHE A 68 -22.50 2.12 -8.87
N LEU A 69 -21.47 1.30 -9.07
CA LEU A 69 -21.05 0.67 -10.34
C LEU A 69 -20.48 1.59 -11.46
N GLY A 70 -19.40 1.11 -12.08
CA GLY A 70 -18.80 1.69 -13.29
C GLY A 70 -17.28 1.80 -13.20
N PHE A 71 -16.55 0.76 -13.61
CA PHE A 71 -15.11 0.86 -13.86
C PHE A 71 -14.85 1.82 -15.04
N PRO A 72 -14.05 2.89 -14.86
CA PRO A 72 -13.54 3.66 -15.99
C PRO A 72 -12.15 3.15 -16.40
N ASP A 73 -12.09 2.65 -17.63
CA ASP A 73 -10.91 2.51 -18.50
C ASP A 73 -9.74 1.59 -18.03
N PRO A 74 -9.51 0.44 -18.70
CA PRO A 74 -8.40 -0.47 -18.37
C PRO A 74 -7.00 0.08 -18.72
N GLY A 75 -6.88 1.18 -19.47
CA GLY A 75 -5.60 1.65 -20.00
C GLY A 75 -4.58 2.19 -18.97
N VAL A 76 -5.02 2.64 -17.79
CA VAL A 76 -4.16 3.40 -16.84
C VAL A 76 -4.00 2.72 -15.48
N LEU A 77 -4.89 1.77 -15.13
CA LEU A 77 -4.86 1.05 -13.85
C LEU A 77 -3.73 0.00 -13.75
N SER A 78 -3.18 -0.45 -14.87
CA SER A 78 -2.24 -1.59 -14.96
C SER A 78 -0.88 -1.39 -14.26
N ARG A 79 -0.43 -0.16 -14.02
CA ARG A 79 0.95 0.13 -13.58
C ARG A 79 1.09 0.35 -12.06
N CYS A 80 0.48 -0.51 -11.23
CA CYS A 80 0.71 -0.49 -9.78
C CYS A 80 0.45 -1.85 -9.11
N CYS A 81 1.50 -2.66 -9.04
CA CYS A 81 1.50 -4.03 -8.51
C CYS A 81 0.99 -4.15 -7.05
N LEU A 82 1.11 -3.07 -6.26
CA LEU A 82 0.79 -3.03 -4.83
C LEU A 82 -0.65 -2.72 -4.47
N ARG A 83 -1.50 -2.26 -5.40
CA ARG A 83 -2.88 -1.87 -5.04
C ARG A 83 -3.91 -3.01 -5.10
N PRO A 84 -3.89 -3.90 -6.11
CA PRO A 84 -4.86 -4.99 -6.19
C PRO A 84 -4.70 -6.04 -5.10
N VAL A 85 -3.47 -6.30 -4.64
CA VAL A 85 -3.21 -7.39 -3.67
C VAL A 85 -3.79 -7.09 -2.28
N PRO A 86 -3.45 -5.97 -1.59
CA PRO A 86 -4.06 -5.66 -0.31
C PRO A 86 -5.57 -5.39 -0.46
N GLY A 87 -6.02 -4.88 -1.62
CA GLY A 87 -7.44 -4.79 -1.98
C GLY A 87 -8.11 -6.16 -1.89
N ALA A 88 -7.69 -7.13 -2.70
CA ALA A 88 -8.23 -8.49 -2.69
C ALA A 88 -8.15 -9.17 -1.30
N CYS A 89 -7.10 -8.89 -0.52
CA CYS A 89 -6.97 -9.41 0.84
C CYS A 89 -7.84 -8.71 1.89
N THR A 90 -8.44 -7.55 1.59
CA THR A 90 -9.17 -6.73 2.58
C THR A 90 -10.54 -6.23 2.12
N GLU A 91 -10.94 -6.42 0.87
CA GLU A 91 -12.21 -5.95 0.27
C GLU A 91 -13.44 -6.34 1.09
N GLN A 92 -13.41 -7.50 1.74
CA GLN A 92 -14.46 -7.97 2.65
C GLN A 92 -14.47 -7.29 4.03
N TRP A 93 -13.33 -6.74 4.48
CA TRP A 93 -13.11 -6.17 5.82
C TRP A 93 -13.24 -4.63 5.81
N VAL A 94 -13.19 -4.00 4.63
CA VAL A 94 -12.84 -2.59 4.45
C VAL A 94 -13.98 -1.57 4.61
N LYS A 95 -15.21 -1.99 4.93
CA LYS A 95 -16.37 -1.07 5.04
C LYS A 95 -16.15 0.13 5.99
N ASP A 96 -15.34 -0.04 7.04
CA ASP A 96 -14.97 1.02 8.00
C ASP A 96 -13.43 1.16 8.19
N ALA A 97 -12.61 0.67 7.24
CA ALA A 97 -11.16 0.57 7.46
C ALA A 97 -10.37 1.86 7.16
N ARG A 98 -9.49 2.24 8.08
CA ARG A 98 -8.54 3.35 7.90
C ARG A 98 -7.31 2.89 7.11
N ARG A 99 -7.04 3.50 5.95
CA ARG A 99 -5.83 3.28 5.14
C ARG A 99 -4.72 4.27 5.52
N ILE A 100 -3.52 3.76 5.77
CA ILE A 100 -2.30 4.54 6.04
C ILE A 100 -1.27 4.23 4.95
N ASP A 101 -0.78 5.23 4.22
CA ASP A 101 0.26 5.04 3.19
C ASP A 101 1.66 5.27 3.78
N LEU A 102 2.37 4.19 4.12
CA LEU A 102 3.78 4.21 4.55
C LEU A 102 4.72 4.77 3.47
N SER A 103 4.27 4.98 2.23
CA SER A 103 5.05 5.62 1.18
C SER A 103 4.86 7.15 1.11
N ASP A 104 3.80 7.72 1.70
CA ASP A 104 3.70 9.18 1.84
C ASP A 104 4.78 9.69 2.81
N ALA A 105 5.52 10.70 2.37
CA ALA A 105 6.61 11.32 3.14
C ALA A 105 6.14 12.49 4.02
N ARG A 106 4.87 12.91 3.90
CA ARG A 106 4.24 14.03 4.63
C ARG A 106 3.49 13.57 5.89
N THR A 107 3.12 12.29 5.96
CA THR A 107 2.35 11.71 7.05
C THR A 107 3.18 11.68 8.34
N ASP A 108 2.61 12.20 9.43
CA ASP A 108 3.11 11.91 10.77
C ASP A 108 2.65 10.51 11.18
N PHE A 109 3.59 9.58 11.24
CA PHE A 109 3.35 8.20 11.67
C PHE A 109 3.39 8.05 13.20
N SER A 110 3.94 9.01 13.95
CA SER A 110 4.06 8.95 15.41
C SER A 110 2.73 9.18 16.13
N GLY A 111 1.83 9.98 15.53
CA GLY A 111 0.44 10.11 15.96
C GLY A 111 -0.46 8.91 15.64
N ILE A 112 0.09 7.78 15.15
CA ILE A 112 -0.69 6.59 14.82
C ILE A 112 -0.55 5.57 15.95
N GLN A 113 -1.65 5.39 16.67
CA GLN A 113 -1.80 4.40 17.73
C GLN A 113 -2.97 3.48 17.34
N LEU A 114 -2.78 2.18 17.57
CA LEU A 114 -3.83 1.17 17.60
C LEU A 114 -4.07 0.74 19.05
N GLU A 115 -5.19 0.08 19.30
CA GLU A 115 -5.56 -0.58 20.55
C GLU A 115 -5.62 -2.11 20.33
N LYS A 116 -5.53 -2.90 21.41
CA LYS A 116 -5.58 -4.38 21.39
C LYS A 116 -6.69 -5.00 20.52
N ASP A 117 -7.86 -4.37 20.49
CA ASP A 117 -9.03 -4.85 19.73
C ASP A 117 -8.98 -4.50 18.23
N ASP A 118 -8.07 -3.59 17.82
CA ASP A 118 -7.86 -3.28 16.42
C ASP A 118 -7.20 -4.46 15.68
N ILE A 119 -7.56 -4.58 14.40
CA ILE A 119 -6.93 -5.50 13.44
C ILE A 119 -6.20 -4.69 12.38
N ALA A 120 -4.94 -5.02 12.11
CA ALA A 120 -4.12 -4.39 11.07
C ALA A 120 -3.80 -5.35 9.91
N VAL A 121 -3.76 -4.86 8.68
CA VAL A 121 -3.13 -5.56 7.54
C VAL A 121 -1.98 -4.70 7.03
N ILE A 122 -0.75 -5.18 7.15
CA ILE A 122 0.48 -4.43 6.87
C ILE A 122 1.11 -4.94 5.57
N ALA A 123 1.09 -4.13 4.51
CA ALA A 123 1.54 -4.53 3.17
C ALA A 123 2.77 -3.75 2.66
N VAL A 124 3.80 -4.49 2.22
CA VAL A 124 5.06 -3.94 1.65
C VAL A 124 5.49 -4.70 0.39
N PRO A 125 6.21 -4.07 -0.56
CA PRO A 125 6.90 -4.77 -1.63
C PRO A 125 8.21 -5.37 -1.14
N SER A 126 8.67 -6.45 -1.77
CA SER A 126 10.06 -6.92 -1.64
C SER A 126 10.98 -6.14 -2.59
N PHE A 127 11.96 -5.41 -2.05
CA PHE A 127 13.02 -4.76 -2.82
C PHE A 127 14.36 -5.42 -2.52
N GLY A 128 14.89 -6.16 -3.50
CA GLY A 128 16.16 -6.87 -3.37
C GLY A 128 16.16 -8.04 -2.38
N GLY A 129 14.97 -8.49 -1.93
CA GLY A 129 14.81 -9.48 -0.88
C GLY A 129 14.76 -8.90 0.55
N ARG A 130 14.44 -7.61 0.67
CA ARG A 130 14.29 -6.85 1.92
C ARG A 130 13.04 -5.97 1.89
N VAL A 131 12.57 -5.57 3.07
CA VAL A 131 11.57 -4.51 3.23
C VAL A 131 12.20 -3.17 2.79
N PRO A 132 11.46 -2.24 2.15
CA PRO A 132 12.00 -0.93 1.84
C PRO A 132 12.32 -0.19 3.14
N ALA A 133 13.57 0.22 3.36
CA ALA A 133 14.01 0.78 4.64
C ALA A 133 13.15 1.97 5.15
N LEU A 134 12.61 2.80 4.24
CA LEU A 134 11.68 3.87 4.57
C LEU A 134 10.33 3.36 5.12
N ALA A 135 9.84 2.22 4.62
CA ALA A 135 8.63 1.58 5.14
C ALA A 135 8.88 1.01 6.54
N THR A 136 10.03 0.37 6.77
CA THR A 136 10.48 -0.07 8.11
C THR A 136 10.54 1.12 9.08
N GLN A 137 11.26 2.18 8.73
CA GLN A 137 11.41 3.39 9.55
C GLN A 137 10.06 4.02 9.93
N ARG A 138 9.12 4.09 8.99
CA ARG A 138 7.78 4.67 9.20
C ARG A 138 6.88 3.75 10.01
N LEU A 139 6.95 2.44 9.78
CA LEU A 139 6.26 1.44 10.60
C LEU A 139 6.76 1.48 12.05
N SER A 140 8.08 1.62 12.27
CA SER A 140 8.69 1.80 13.60
C SER A 140 8.28 3.08 14.35
N SER A 141 7.55 3.98 13.70
CA SER A 141 6.95 5.14 14.36
C SER A 141 5.51 4.89 14.83
N ILE A 142 4.87 3.81 14.38
CA ILE A 142 3.47 3.47 14.68
C ILE A 142 3.43 2.58 15.94
N HIS A 143 2.52 2.86 16.86
CA HIS A 143 2.32 2.05 18.05
C HIS A 143 1.19 1.03 17.85
N GLY A 144 1.49 -0.25 17.99
CA GLY A 144 0.54 -1.34 17.75
C GLY A 144 -0.29 -1.79 18.96
N ASP A 145 0.12 -1.50 20.21
CA ASP A 145 -0.57 -1.91 21.46
C ASP A 145 -1.26 -3.29 21.44
N GLN A 146 -0.52 -4.35 21.09
CA GLN A 146 -1.03 -5.72 20.96
C GLN A 146 -2.11 -5.95 19.89
N ALA A 147 -2.45 -4.96 19.07
CA ALA A 147 -3.33 -5.11 17.91
C ALA A 147 -2.87 -6.28 17.03
N ARG A 148 -3.83 -7.11 16.63
CA ARG A 148 -3.54 -8.30 15.81
C ARG A 148 -3.27 -7.88 14.38
N CYS A 149 -2.30 -8.49 13.71
CA CYS A 149 -2.01 -8.14 12.32
C CYS A 149 -1.79 -9.33 11.39
N ALA A 150 -2.14 -9.11 10.12
CA ALA A 150 -1.75 -9.95 9.00
C ALA A 150 -0.72 -9.21 8.14
N LEU A 151 0.34 -9.89 7.74
CA LEU A 151 1.42 -9.32 6.94
C LEU A 151 1.27 -9.69 5.46
N VAL A 152 1.59 -8.77 4.56
CA VAL A 152 1.55 -9.02 3.11
C VAL A 152 2.85 -8.53 2.46
N CYS A 153 3.66 -9.46 1.97
CA CYS A 153 4.81 -9.17 1.11
C CYS A 153 4.43 -9.37 -0.36
N VAL A 154 4.57 -8.33 -1.18
CA VAL A 154 4.32 -8.42 -2.64
C VAL A 154 5.66 -8.48 -3.39
N TYR A 155 5.85 -9.45 -4.28
CA TYR A 155 7.13 -9.63 -4.98
C TYR A 155 7.00 -9.96 -6.48
N GLY A 156 7.98 -9.51 -7.26
CA GLY A 156 8.02 -9.59 -8.72
C GLY A 156 8.41 -10.97 -9.28
N ASN A 157 7.85 -12.06 -8.75
CA ASN A 157 8.10 -13.45 -9.15
C ASN A 157 9.57 -13.96 -9.06
N ARG A 158 10.54 -13.17 -8.57
CA ARG A 158 11.90 -13.66 -8.28
C ARG A 158 11.93 -14.53 -7.02
N ALA A 159 11.91 -13.86 -5.88
CA ALA A 159 11.81 -14.38 -4.52
C ALA A 159 11.57 -13.17 -3.60
N TYR A 160 10.88 -13.36 -2.47
CA TYR A 160 10.77 -12.35 -1.41
C TYR A 160 11.95 -12.43 -0.41
N GLU A 161 12.63 -13.57 -0.34
CA GLU A 161 13.79 -13.81 0.54
C GLU A 161 13.48 -13.39 1.99
N ASP A 162 14.27 -12.50 2.60
CA ASP A 162 14.11 -12.14 4.01
C ASP A 162 13.04 -11.06 4.25
N THR A 163 12.32 -10.60 3.21
CA THR A 163 11.35 -9.48 3.32
C THR A 163 10.24 -9.78 4.32
N LEU A 164 9.69 -10.99 4.31
CA LEU A 164 8.53 -11.32 5.13
C LEU A 164 8.92 -11.52 6.60
N ILE A 165 10.09 -12.12 6.86
CA ILE A 165 10.62 -12.28 8.22
C ILE A 165 11.09 -10.94 8.82
N GLU A 166 11.68 -10.05 8.00
CA GLU A 166 12.02 -8.68 8.41
C GLU A 166 10.76 -7.86 8.73
N LEU A 167 9.71 -7.99 7.92
CA LEU A 167 8.43 -7.32 8.19
C LEU A 167 7.79 -7.83 9.49
N ASN A 168 7.86 -9.15 9.73
CA ASN A 168 7.40 -9.76 10.99
C ASN A 168 8.10 -9.16 12.20
N ASP A 169 9.43 -9.16 12.18
CA ASP A 169 10.22 -8.67 13.31
C ASP A 169 10.00 -7.17 13.54
N THR A 170 9.86 -6.39 12.46
CA THR A 170 9.51 -4.97 12.54
C THR A 170 8.13 -4.79 13.17
N ALA A 171 7.10 -5.51 12.72
CA ALA A 171 5.75 -5.40 13.26
C ALA A 171 5.67 -5.82 14.74
N MET A 172 6.34 -6.92 15.12
CA MET A 172 6.43 -7.35 16.52
C MET A 172 7.14 -6.32 17.40
N GLN A 173 8.23 -5.69 16.92
CA GLN A 173 8.93 -4.60 17.64
C GLN A 173 8.05 -3.35 17.81
N CYS A 174 7.13 -3.09 16.88
CA CYS A 174 6.14 -2.00 17.00
C CYS A 174 4.96 -2.34 17.93
N GLY A 175 4.96 -3.54 18.53
CA GLY A 175 3.93 -4.00 19.46
C GLY A 175 2.74 -4.71 18.80
N PHE A 176 2.76 -4.99 17.49
CA PHE A 176 1.71 -5.78 16.84
C PHE A 176 1.83 -7.28 17.13
N ARG A 177 0.69 -7.98 17.15
CA ARG A 177 0.61 -9.44 17.25
C ARG A 177 0.40 -10.07 15.87
N VAL A 178 1.48 -10.50 15.23
CA VAL A 178 1.43 -11.17 13.92
C VAL A 178 0.66 -12.49 14.04
N THR A 179 -0.46 -12.58 13.34
CA THR A 179 -1.38 -13.73 13.38
C THR A 179 -1.35 -14.53 12.07
N ALA A 180 -0.99 -13.90 10.95
CA ALA A 180 -0.86 -14.53 9.65
C ALA A 180 0.11 -13.76 8.75
N ALA A 181 0.59 -14.39 7.69
CA ALA A 181 1.42 -13.74 6.68
C ALA A 181 1.14 -14.29 5.27
N VAL A 182 1.27 -13.43 4.25
CA VAL A 182 1.05 -13.76 2.85
C VAL A 182 2.25 -13.31 2.01
N ALA A 183 2.78 -14.20 1.18
CA ALA A 183 3.69 -13.83 0.10
C ALA A 183 2.90 -13.84 -1.23
N ALA A 184 2.60 -12.65 -1.75
CA ALA A 184 1.80 -12.48 -2.96
C ALA A 184 2.69 -12.12 -4.16
N VAL A 185 2.38 -12.70 -5.32
CA VAL A 185 3.09 -12.41 -6.57
C VAL A 185 2.35 -11.34 -7.37
N ALA A 186 3.12 -10.42 -7.95
CA ALA A 186 2.63 -9.41 -8.88
C ALA A 186 3.70 -9.12 -9.95
N GLU A 187 3.38 -8.28 -10.93
CA GLU A 187 4.33 -7.87 -11.97
C GLU A 187 5.62 -7.26 -11.41
N HIS A 188 6.76 -7.57 -12.03
CA HIS A 188 8.06 -7.07 -11.58
C HIS A 188 8.27 -5.59 -11.98
N SER A 189 8.52 -4.72 -10.99
CA SER A 189 8.56 -3.24 -11.13
C SER A 189 9.61 -2.63 -12.06
N ILE A 190 10.64 -3.40 -12.44
CA ILE A 190 11.73 -3.01 -13.35
C ILE A 190 11.67 -3.78 -14.67
N ALA A 191 11.77 -5.11 -14.60
CA ALA A 191 11.69 -6.01 -15.75
C ALA A 191 10.25 -6.53 -15.94
N HIS A 192 9.37 -5.65 -16.42
CA HIS A 192 7.91 -5.87 -16.58
C HIS A 192 7.51 -7.17 -17.32
N GLN A 193 8.41 -7.77 -18.10
CA GLN A 193 8.18 -9.08 -18.73
C GLN A 193 8.00 -10.25 -17.72
N TYR A 194 8.38 -10.08 -16.45
CA TYR A 194 8.23 -11.09 -15.41
C TYR A 194 6.96 -10.87 -14.58
N ALA A 195 6.11 -11.91 -14.55
CA ALA A 195 4.76 -11.87 -13.99
C ALA A 195 3.91 -10.72 -14.56
N ALA A 196 4.09 -10.42 -15.85
CA ALA A 196 3.33 -9.40 -16.57
C ALA A 196 1.82 -9.61 -16.38
N GLY A 197 1.10 -8.53 -16.05
CA GLY A 197 -0.35 -8.58 -15.81
C GLY A 197 -0.80 -9.21 -14.49
N ARG A 198 0.12 -9.60 -13.58
CA ARG A 198 -0.25 -10.17 -12.28
C ARG A 198 -0.37 -9.10 -11.17
N PRO A 199 -1.32 -9.22 -10.22
CA PRO A 199 -2.19 -10.38 -9.99
C PRO A 199 -3.33 -10.55 -11.02
N ASP A 200 -3.44 -11.77 -11.54
CA ASP A 200 -4.49 -12.24 -12.44
C ASP A 200 -5.69 -12.84 -11.68
N GLU A 201 -6.70 -13.37 -12.38
CA GLU A 201 -7.91 -13.91 -11.75
C GLU A 201 -7.66 -15.16 -10.89
N GLN A 202 -6.67 -16.00 -11.24
CA GLN A 202 -6.27 -17.14 -10.41
C GLN A 202 -5.71 -16.63 -9.08
N ASP A 203 -4.88 -15.59 -9.12
CA ASP A 203 -4.31 -15.00 -7.91
C ASP A 203 -5.36 -14.34 -7.03
N LYS A 204 -6.29 -13.58 -7.62
CA LYS A 204 -7.38 -12.96 -6.87
C LYS A 204 -8.22 -14.02 -6.16
N THR A 205 -8.50 -15.14 -6.83
CA THR A 205 -9.21 -16.29 -6.25
C THR A 205 -8.45 -16.87 -5.05
N VAL A 206 -7.13 -17.09 -5.17
CA VAL A 206 -6.28 -17.60 -4.08
C VAL A 206 -6.17 -16.60 -2.93
N LEU A 207 -5.94 -15.32 -3.22
CA LEU A 207 -5.80 -14.24 -2.23
C LEU A 207 -7.11 -13.97 -1.48
N HIS A 208 -8.28 -14.12 -2.13
CA HIS A 208 -9.58 -14.09 -1.48
C HIS A 208 -9.76 -15.28 -0.54
N ALA A 209 -9.41 -16.50 -0.97
CA ALA A 209 -9.45 -17.68 -0.10
C ALA A 209 -8.46 -17.58 1.07
N PHE A 210 -7.35 -16.86 0.92
CA PHE A 210 -6.45 -16.52 2.03
C PHE A 210 -7.10 -15.51 2.98
N ALA A 211 -7.77 -14.46 2.46
CA ALA A 211 -8.46 -13.46 3.26
C ALA A 211 -9.52 -14.06 4.19
N GLU A 212 -10.33 -15.00 3.68
CA GLU A 212 -11.31 -15.77 4.47
C GLU A 212 -10.63 -16.50 5.64
N LYS A 213 -9.60 -17.31 5.37
CA LYS A 213 -8.87 -18.07 6.41
C LYS A 213 -8.19 -17.17 7.45
N ILE A 214 -7.61 -16.06 7.02
CA ILE A 214 -6.98 -15.10 7.94
C ILE A 214 -8.05 -14.43 8.81
N LYS A 215 -9.21 -14.09 8.23
CA LYS A 215 -10.34 -13.51 8.96
C LYS A 215 -10.89 -14.49 9.99
N GLU A 216 -11.17 -15.74 9.60
CA GLU A 216 -11.59 -16.81 10.51
C GLU A 216 -10.59 -16.97 11.66
N LYS A 217 -9.29 -16.96 11.37
CA LYS A 217 -8.25 -17.01 12.40
C LYS A 217 -8.28 -15.78 13.31
N LEU A 218 -8.42 -14.57 12.77
CA LEU A 218 -8.47 -13.33 13.57
C LEU A 218 -9.75 -13.20 14.41
N GLU A 219 -10.89 -13.73 13.95
CA GLU A 219 -12.16 -13.66 14.68
C GLU A 219 -12.27 -14.73 15.77
N ASN A 220 -11.74 -15.94 15.53
CA ASN A 220 -11.94 -17.09 16.42
C ASN A 220 -10.73 -17.48 17.28
N SER A 221 -9.54 -16.89 17.05
CA SER A 221 -8.34 -17.24 17.83
C SER A 221 -8.41 -16.71 19.27
N PRO A 222 -8.12 -17.54 20.29
CA PRO A 222 -7.87 -17.05 21.64
C PRO A 222 -6.61 -16.18 21.68
N GLU A 223 -6.48 -15.35 22.73
CA GLU A 223 -5.34 -14.44 22.92
C GLU A 223 -3.97 -15.13 23.05
N THR A 224 -3.91 -16.46 23.07
CA THR A 224 -2.70 -17.26 23.23
C THR A 224 -2.16 -17.85 21.92
N VAL A 225 -2.76 -17.54 20.76
CA VAL A 225 -2.30 -18.08 19.48
C VAL A 225 -0.90 -17.60 19.13
N SER A 226 -0.03 -18.55 18.79
CA SER A 226 1.35 -18.31 18.36
C SER A 226 1.42 -17.59 17.02
N ALA A 227 2.49 -16.81 16.84
CA ALA A 227 2.82 -16.24 15.54
C ALA A 227 3.05 -17.36 14.49
N PRO A 228 2.70 -17.12 13.21
CA PRO A 228 2.96 -18.08 12.13
C PRO A 228 4.46 -18.33 11.95
N GLU A 229 4.82 -19.54 11.52
CA GLU A 229 6.20 -19.80 11.09
C GLU A 229 6.43 -19.14 9.72
N ILE A 230 7.29 -18.12 9.69
CA ILE A 230 7.59 -17.33 8.48
C ILE A 230 8.99 -17.66 7.98
N PRO A 231 9.17 -18.00 6.69
CA PRO A 231 10.48 -18.29 6.13
C PRO A 231 11.35 -17.04 5.97
N GLY A 232 12.66 -17.22 6.16
CA GLY A 232 13.69 -16.20 5.96
C GLY A 232 14.85 -16.34 6.95
N ASN A 233 15.92 -15.57 6.75
CA ASN A 233 17.16 -15.67 7.51
C ASN A 233 17.29 -14.56 8.56
N ARG A 234 18.01 -14.86 9.64
CA ARG A 234 18.50 -13.86 10.61
C ARG A 234 20.00 -14.10 10.84
N PRO A 235 20.89 -13.11 10.67
CA PRO A 235 20.63 -11.75 10.19
C PRO A 235 20.15 -11.71 8.73
N TYR A 236 19.34 -10.71 8.38
CA TYR A 236 18.83 -10.52 7.02
C TYR A 236 19.97 -10.25 6.03
N LYS A 237 19.80 -10.69 4.78
CA LYS A 237 20.70 -10.40 3.66
C LYS A 237 20.96 -8.90 3.47
N LYS A 238 22.10 -8.55 2.88
CA LYS A 238 22.36 -7.16 2.46
C LYS A 238 21.30 -6.71 1.43
N ALA A 239 20.80 -5.50 1.59
CA ALA A 239 19.81 -4.92 0.66
C ALA A 239 20.41 -4.80 -0.75
N GLY A 240 19.68 -5.32 -1.75
CA GLY A 240 20.08 -5.26 -3.16
C GLY A 240 19.18 -4.33 -3.99
N GLY A 241 19.59 -4.03 -5.22
CA GLY A 241 18.78 -3.26 -6.19
C GLY A 241 19.02 -1.74 -6.19
N GLY A 242 19.89 -1.22 -5.32
CA GLY A 242 20.45 0.13 -5.48
C GLY A 242 21.30 0.19 -6.75
N GLY A 243 21.05 1.20 -7.61
CA GLY A 243 21.83 1.44 -8.84
C GLY A 243 21.01 1.71 -10.10
N LEU A 244 19.75 1.28 -10.16
CA LEU A 244 18.84 1.66 -11.26
C LEU A 244 18.05 2.91 -10.89
N ILE A 245 18.56 4.06 -11.33
CA ILE A 245 18.03 5.37 -10.95
C ILE A 245 17.33 5.99 -12.18
N PRO A 246 15.99 6.15 -12.17
CA PRO A 246 15.29 6.74 -13.28
C PRO A 246 15.63 8.22 -13.45
N LYS A 247 15.86 8.66 -14.69
CA LYS A 247 15.99 10.08 -15.06
C LYS A 247 14.88 10.47 -16.04
N ALA A 248 14.59 11.77 -16.14
CA ALA A 248 13.70 12.27 -17.18
C ALA A 248 14.47 12.62 -18.47
N ASP A 249 13.81 12.51 -19.62
CA ASP A 249 14.33 12.90 -20.93
C ASP A 249 13.81 14.28 -21.40
N SER A 250 13.87 14.51 -22.71
CA SER A 250 13.32 15.69 -23.41
C SER A 250 11.82 15.89 -23.21
N ASP A 251 11.07 14.81 -23.05
CA ASP A 251 9.60 14.80 -23.14
C ASP A 251 8.97 15.16 -21.78
N CYS A 252 9.81 15.46 -20.79
CA CYS A 252 9.41 15.88 -19.46
C CYS A 252 8.84 17.32 -19.45
N THR A 253 7.52 17.41 -19.28
CA THR A 253 6.75 18.66 -19.15
C THR A 253 6.90 19.40 -17.81
N LEU A 254 7.87 19.01 -16.97
CA LEU A 254 8.12 19.59 -15.64
C LEU A 254 6.92 19.56 -14.66
N CYS A 255 5.94 18.69 -14.88
CA CYS A 255 4.67 18.63 -14.12
C CYS A 255 4.75 18.31 -12.60
N GLY A 256 5.94 18.11 -12.03
CA GLY A 256 6.13 17.92 -10.57
C GLY A 256 5.63 16.60 -9.96
N LEU A 257 4.67 15.90 -10.57
CA LEU A 257 4.03 14.69 -10.01
C LEU A 257 5.03 13.63 -9.47
N CYS A 258 6.13 13.42 -10.19
CA CYS A 258 7.18 12.46 -9.80
C CYS A 258 7.97 12.85 -8.54
N ALA A 259 8.05 14.15 -8.22
CA ALA A 259 8.59 14.66 -6.96
C ALA A 259 7.56 14.48 -5.83
N GLU A 260 6.30 14.86 -6.08
CA GLU A 260 5.22 14.83 -5.10
C GLU A 260 4.97 13.46 -4.49
N SER A 261 5.01 12.41 -5.30
CA SER A 261 4.82 11.04 -4.81
C SER A 261 6.11 10.37 -4.31
N CYS A 262 7.26 11.03 -4.33
CA CYS A 262 8.54 10.34 -4.15
C CYS A 262 8.70 9.93 -2.67
N PRO A 263 8.63 8.64 -2.30
CA PRO A 263 8.66 8.24 -0.89
C PRO A 263 9.97 8.65 -0.21
N ALA A 264 11.06 8.69 -0.97
CA ALA A 264 12.37 9.09 -0.49
C ALA A 264 12.66 10.59 -0.64
N GLN A 265 11.73 11.39 -1.18
CA GLN A 265 11.93 12.80 -1.51
C GLN A 265 13.21 13.03 -2.36
N ALA A 266 13.51 12.07 -3.24
CA ALA A 266 14.73 12.03 -4.05
C ALA A 266 14.64 12.84 -5.35
N ILE A 267 13.54 13.57 -5.58
CA ILE A 267 13.29 14.35 -6.80
C ILE A 267 12.74 15.71 -6.35
N SER A 268 13.35 16.79 -6.83
CA SER A 268 12.93 18.18 -6.54
C SER A 268 11.74 18.58 -7.42
N LYS A 269 10.87 19.48 -6.92
CA LYS A 269 9.77 20.04 -7.72
C LYS A 269 10.27 21.09 -8.72
N GLU A 270 11.36 21.76 -8.37
CA GLU A 270 12.02 22.83 -9.11
C GLU A 270 12.82 22.25 -10.29
N ASN A 271 13.47 21.09 -10.08
CA ASN A 271 14.13 20.31 -11.13
C ASN A 271 13.69 18.83 -11.10
N PRO A 272 12.49 18.50 -11.64
CA PRO A 272 11.96 17.15 -11.68
C PRO A 272 12.59 16.28 -12.79
N LYS A 273 13.65 16.75 -13.47
CA LYS A 273 14.39 15.95 -14.46
C LYS A 273 15.45 15.04 -13.80
N GLU A 274 16.09 15.54 -12.75
CA GLU A 274 17.13 14.82 -12.02
C GLU A 274 16.57 13.93 -10.89
N THR A 275 17.48 13.20 -10.26
CA THR A 275 17.24 12.39 -9.06
C THR A 275 18.45 12.48 -8.14
N ASP A 276 18.21 12.66 -6.85
CA ASP A 276 19.21 12.47 -5.80
C ASP A 276 19.53 10.97 -5.68
N ASN A 277 20.71 10.60 -6.19
CA ASN A 277 21.17 9.22 -6.20
C ASN A 277 21.34 8.63 -4.78
N SER A 278 21.61 9.46 -3.78
CA SER A 278 21.83 9.01 -2.40
C SER A 278 20.53 8.64 -1.68
N LYS A 279 19.41 9.26 -2.09
CA LYS A 279 18.07 9.01 -1.54
C LYS A 279 17.28 7.98 -2.35
N CYS A 280 17.58 7.77 -3.62
CA CYS A 280 16.74 6.97 -4.51
C CYS A 280 16.71 5.47 -4.12
N ILE A 281 15.55 4.99 -3.65
CA ILE A 281 15.32 3.57 -3.30
C ILE A 281 14.93 2.68 -4.50
N SER A 282 15.18 3.11 -5.74
CA SER A 282 14.86 2.36 -6.99
C SER A 282 13.41 1.82 -7.12
N CYS A 283 12.42 2.40 -6.42
CA CYS A 283 11.06 1.87 -6.35
C CYS A 283 10.21 2.00 -7.64
N MET A 284 10.74 2.62 -8.70
CA MET A 284 10.10 2.88 -10.01
C MET A 284 8.76 3.62 -10.02
N ARG A 285 8.25 4.08 -8.87
CA ARG A 285 7.02 4.88 -8.75
C ARG A 285 6.98 6.09 -9.70
N CYS A 286 8.09 6.82 -9.80
CA CYS A 286 8.23 7.99 -10.66
C CYS A 286 8.17 7.66 -12.17
N VAL A 287 8.50 6.43 -12.57
CA VAL A 287 8.32 5.90 -13.93
C VAL A 287 6.85 5.52 -14.14
N ALA A 288 6.30 4.70 -13.23
CA ALA A 288 4.97 4.10 -13.32
C ALA A 288 3.77 5.07 -13.24
N GLN A 289 4.02 6.36 -12.97
CA GLN A 289 3.00 7.41 -12.92
C GLN A 289 3.30 8.61 -13.82
N CYS A 290 4.43 8.63 -14.52
CA CYS A 290 4.77 9.76 -15.39
C CYS A 290 3.78 9.78 -16.57
N PRO A 291 2.92 10.81 -16.70
CA PRO A 291 1.89 10.81 -17.75
C PRO A 291 2.48 10.90 -19.16
N GLN A 292 3.72 11.38 -19.28
CA GLN A 292 4.45 11.47 -20.55
C GLN A 292 5.35 10.24 -20.79
N SER A 293 5.46 9.29 -19.85
CA SER A 293 6.48 8.21 -19.85
C SER A 293 7.94 8.71 -19.97
N ALA A 294 8.18 10.01 -19.79
CA ALA A 294 9.47 10.69 -19.91
C ALA A 294 10.52 10.24 -18.88
N ARG A 295 10.09 9.72 -17.72
CA ARG A 295 10.99 9.19 -16.69
C ARG A 295 11.24 7.70 -16.89
N LYS A 296 12.50 7.31 -17.10
CA LYS A 296 12.91 5.93 -17.39
C LYS A 296 14.31 5.60 -16.87
N VAL A 297 14.57 4.31 -16.70
CA VAL A 297 15.92 3.76 -16.49
C VAL A 297 16.55 3.52 -17.88
N ASN A 298 17.88 3.56 -17.97
CA ASN A 298 18.59 3.19 -19.19
C ASN A 298 18.18 1.78 -19.69
N SER A 299 17.81 1.66 -20.96
CA SER A 299 17.28 0.43 -21.54
C SER A 299 18.27 -0.74 -21.52
N ILE A 300 19.57 -0.48 -21.72
CA ILE A 300 20.63 -1.50 -21.66
C ILE A 300 20.70 -2.08 -20.24
N MET A 301 20.60 -1.23 -19.22
CA MET A 301 20.58 -1.66 -17.81
C MET A 301 19.32 -2.47 -17.46
N VAL A 302 18.16 -2.10 -18.01
CA VAL A 302 16.91 -2.87 -17.86
C VAL A 302 17.05 -4.24 -18.52
N SER A 303 17.59 -4.31 -19.74
CA SER A 303 17.86 -5.58 -20.45
C SER A 303 18.85 -6.47 -19.71
N ALA A 304 19.90 -5.89 -19.11
CA ALA A 304 20.86 -6.63 -18.30
C ALA A 304 20.22 -7.23 -17.03
N VAL A 305 19.40 -6.45 -16.32
CA VAL A 305 18.61 -6.95 -15.17
C VAL A 305 17.61 -8.01 -15.62
N ALA A 306 16.93 -7.82 -16.75
CA ALA A 306 16.00 -8.80 -17.29
C ALA A 306 16.70 -10.14 -17.58
N LEU A 307 17.87 -10.11 -18.25
CA LEU A 307 18.67 -11.30 -18.51
C LEU A 307 19.14 -12.00 -17.23
N ALA A 308 19.62 -11.24 -16.24
CA ALA A 308 20.05 -11.77 -14.95
C ALA A 308 18.91 -12.44 -14.16
N LEU A 309 17.67 -11.95 -14.32
CA LEU A 309 16.48 -12.51 -13.67
C LEU A 309 15.89 -13.73 -14.40
N LYS A 310 16.28 -13.98 -15.67
CA LYS A 310 15.62 -14.95 -16.56
C LYS A 310 15.40 -16.32 -15.93
N LYS A 311 16.42 -16.94 -15.32
CA LYS A 311 16.31 -18.28 -14.71
C LYS A 311 15.46 -18.29 -13.44
N ALA A 312 15.50 -17.23 -12.65
CA ALA A 312 14.80 -17.15 -11.36
C ALA A 312 13.30 -16.81 -11.52
N CYS A 313 12.95 -16.07 -12.58
CA CYS A 313 11.60 -15.57 -12.83
C CYS A 313 10.85 -16.30 -13.96
N SER A 314 11.45 -17.30 -14.62
CA SER A 314 10.81 -18.05 -15.73
C SER A 314 9.72 -19.01 -15.29
N VAL A 315 9.76 -19.48 -14.04
CA VAL A 315 8.73 -20.35 -13.45
C VAL A 315 7.70 -19.46 -12.75
N ARG A 316 6.41 -19.68 -13.03
CA ARG A 316 5.30 -19.04 -12.29
C ARG A 316 5.37 -19.49 -10.83
N LYS A 317 5.38 -18.55 -9.89
CA LYS A 317 5.19 -18.81 -8.47
C LYS A 317 3.76 -18.48 -8.07
N GLU A 318 3.19 -19.33 -7.23
CA GLU A 318 1.87 -19.11 -6.65
C GLU A 318 1.99 -18.26 -5.37
N PRO A 319 0.90 -17.60 -4.93
CA PRO A 319 0.84 -16.97 -3.62
C PRO A 319 0.98 -18.00 -2.48
N GLU A 320 1.68 -17.63 -1.41
CA GLU A 320 1.86 -18.47 -0.21
C GLU A 320 1.15 -17.85 1.00
N LEU A 321 0.60 -18.68 1.89
CA LEU A 321 -0.07 -18.30 3.13
C LEU A 321 0.57 -19.03 4.31
N TYR A 322 0.89 -18.27 5.37
CA TYR A 322 1.36 -18.77 6.65
C TYR A 322 0.32 -18.42 7.73
N LEU A 323 -0.13 -19.44 8.45
CA LEU A 323 -1.02 -19.38 9.62
C LEU A 323 -0.30 -20.03 10.80
#